data_AF-A0A954PVH0-F1
#
_entry.id   AF-A0A954PVH0-F1
#
_cell.length_a   1.000
_cell.length_b   1.000
_cell.length_c   1.000
_cell.angle_alpha   90.00
_cell.angle_beta   90.00
_cell.angle_gamma   90.00
#
_symmetry.space_group_name_H-M   'P 1'
#
loop_
_entity.id
_entity.type
_entity.pdbx_description
1 polymer ?
#
loop_
_entity_poly.entity_id
_entity_poly.type
_entity_poly.pdbx_seq_one_letter_code
_entity_poly.pdbx_strand_id
1 'polypeptide(L)'
;MSTRIPLSRADEEARKRKECLDLSIAEMGLSVRTTNCLEETGILTVRDLLGATPKRLLAINNFGEKTLGEVYAALEELGFYRPSRRPQQPR
;
A
#
# COMPACT_ATOMS: atom_id res chain seq x y z
N MET A 1 4.07 17.44 -35.45
CA MET A 1 2.85 17.08 -34.71
C MET A 1 3.26 16.70 -33.31
N SER A 2 3.28 17.66 -32.38
CA SER A 2 3.62 17.40 -30.98
C SER A 2 2.42 17.81 -30.15
N THR A 3 1.57 16.84 -29.83
CA THR A 3 0.45 17.05 -28.92
C THR A 3 1.05 17.29 -27.54
N ARG A 4 1.25 18.55 -27.17
CA ARG A 4 1.50 18.98 -25.79
C ARG A 4 0.19 18.79 -25.02
N ILE A 5 -0.11 17.54 -24.70
CA ILE A 5 -1.17 17.23 -23.75
C ILE A 5 -0.61 17.67 -22.39
N PRO A 6 -1.20 18.68 -21.72
CA PRO A 6 -0.84 18.96 -20.34
C PRO A 6 -1.19 17.72 -19.53
N LEU A 7 -0.19 17.12 -18.87
CA LEU A 7 -0.43 16.08 -17.88
C LEU A 7 -1.43 16.65 -16.87
N SER A 8 -2.64 16.10 -16.86
CA SER A 8 -3.66 16.50 -15.90
C SER A 8 -3.14 16.19 -14.49
N ARG A 9 -3.53 16.96 -13.48
CA ARG A 9 -3.23 16.64 -12.07
C ARG A 9 -3.57 15.19 -11.72
N ALA A 10 -4.63 14.65 -12.34
CA ALA A 10 -5.03 13.25 -12.16
C ALA A 10 -3.95 12.26 -12.64
N ASP A 11 -3.25 12.55 -13.73
CA ASP A 11 -2.17 11.71 -14.26
C ASP A 11 -0.92 11.79 -13.39
N GLU A 12 -0.60 12.98 -12.85
CA GLU A 12 0.52 13.16 -11.92
C GLU A 12 0.27 12.42 -10.60
N GLU A 13 -0.93 12.49 -10.05
CA GLU A 13 -1.33 11.73 -8.87
C GLU A 13 -1.30 10.22 -9.12
N ALA A 14 -1.74 9.78 -10.30
CA ALA A 14 -1.69 8.38 -10.68
C ALA A 14 -0.25 7.87 -10.83
N ARG A 15 0.66 8.70 -11.35
CA ARG A 15 2.10 8.37 -11.41
C ARG A 15 2.70 8.29 -10.01
N LYS A 16 2.47 9.30 -9.16
CA LYS A 16 2.93 9.28 -7.77
C LYS A 16 2.42 8.06 -7.01
N ARG A 17 1.13 7.73 -7.15
CA ARG A 17 0.58 6.50 -6.54
C ARG A 17 1.24 5.25 -7.10
N LYS A 18 1.46 5.16 -8.42
CA LYS A 18 2.17 4.02 -9.03
C LYS A 18 3.58 3.86 -8.46
N GLU A 19 4.31 4.95 -8.28
CA GLU A 19 5.63 4.92 -7.66
C GLU A 19 5.56 4.40 -6.21
N CYS A 20 4.56 4.84 -5.44
CA CYS A 20 4.35 4.31 -4.08
C CYS A 20 3.87 2.84 -4.04
N LEU A 21 3.19 2.36 -5.10
CA LEU A 21 2.79 0.94 -5.21
C LEU A 21 4.01 0.02 -5.43
N ASP A 22 5.03 0.51 -6.12
CA ASP A 22 6.24 -0.25 -6.41
C ASP A 22 7.27 -0.20 -5.26
N LEU A 23 6.94 0.53 -4.18
CA LEU A 23 7.72 0.59 -2.95
C LEU A 23 7.70 -0.77 -2.24
N SER A 24 8.85 -1.19 -1.72
CA SER A 24 8.99 -2.49 -1.06
C SER A 24 8.49 -2.45 0.39
N ILE A 25 7.97 -3.57 0.89
CA ILE A 25 7.54 -3.72 2.30
C ILE A 25 8.71 -3.44 3.27
N ALA A 26 9.94 -3.76 2.86
CA ALA A 26 11.15 -3.44 3.62
C ALA A 26 11.38 -1.92 3.77
N GLU A 27 10.98 -1.11 2.78
CA GLU A 27 11.12 0.35 2.81
C GLU A 27 9.98 1.04 3.59
N MET A 28 8.86 0.34 3.84
CA MET A 28 7.76 0.86 4.66
C MET A 28 8.10 0.98 6.15
N GLY A 29 9.28 0.52 6.59
CA GLY A 29 9.70 0.60 7.99
C GLY A 29 8.88 -0.29 8.94
N LEU A 30 8.28 -1.37 8.41
CA LEU A 30 7.52 -2.33 9.21
C LEU A 30 8.45 -3.14 10.14
N SER A 31 7.87 -3.69 11.22
CA SER A 31 8.61 -4.61 12.08
C SER A 31 9.11 -5.81 11.28
N VAL A 32 10.33 -6.29 11.56
CA VAL A 32 10.93 -7.49 10.95
C VAL A 32 9.96 -8.68 10.93
N ARG A 33 9.12 -8.83 11.97
CA ARG A 33 8.10 -9.88 12.01
C ARG A 33 7.03 -9.69 10.94
N THR A 34 6.53 -8.46 10.80
CA THR A 34 5.52 -8.08 9.81
C THR A 34 6.07 -8.22 8.40
N THR A 35 7.31 -7.77 8.15
CA THR A 35 8.02 -7.93 6.87
C THR A 35 8.13 -9.41 6.51
N ASN A 36 8.69 -10.24 7.39
CA ASN A 36 8.89 -11.67 7.12
C ASN A 36 7.56 -12.41 6.87
N CYS A 37 6.50 -12.08 7.61
CA CYS A 37 5.19 -12.70 7.38
C CYS A 37 4.62 -12.34 6.00
N LEU A 38 4.82 -11.10 5.54
CA LEU A 38 4.39 -10.67 4.22
C LEU A 38 5.23 -11.34 3.14
N GLU A 39 6.56 -11.35 3.30
CA GLU A 39 7.48 -11.99 2.34
C GLU A 39 7.22 -13.49 2.19
N GLU A 40 6.95 -14.22 3.28
CA GLU A 40 6.60 -15.65 3.24
C GLU A 40 5.31 -15.91 2.43
N THR A 41 4.40 -14.95 2.37
CA THR A 41 3.20 -15.05 1.53
C THR A 41 3.38 -14.59 0.10
N GLY A 42 4.57 -14.13 -0.25
CA GLY A 42 4.90 -13.55 -1.55
C GLY A 42 4.43 -12.09 -1.69
N ILE A 43 4.23 -11.37 -0.57
CA ILE A 43 3.92 -9.95 -0.56
C ILE A 43 5.23 -9.18 -0.29
N LEU A 44 5.87 -8.73 -1.36
CA LEU A 44 7.15 -8.01 -1.30
C LEU A 44 6.97 -6.50 -1.51
N THR A 45 5.87 -6.09 -2.15
CA THR A 45 5.59 -4.70 -2.51
C THR A 45 4.24 -4.22 -1.97
N VAL A 46 4.07 -2.89 -1.89
CA VAL A 46 2.79 -2.25 -1.54
C VAL A 46 1.69 -2.65 -2.52
N ARG A 47 2.02 -2.83 -3.79
CA ARG A 47 1.12 -3.34 -4.83
C ARG A 47 0.56 -4.71 -4.47
N ASP A 48 1.42 -5.65 -4.10
CA ASP A 48 1.02 -7.00 -3.73
C ASP A 48 0.15 -6.98 -2.46
N LEU A 49 0.50 -6.11 -1.52
CA LEU A 49 -0.23 -5.92 -0.28
C LEU A 49 -1.63 -5.37 -0.51
N LEU A 50 -1.80 -4.39 -1.40
CA LEU A 50 -3.11 -3.85 -1.80
C LEU A 50 -3.92 -4.84 -2.64
N GLY A 51 -3.25 -5.71 -3.39
CA GLY A 51 -3.88 -6.84 -4.09
C GLY A 51 -4.27 -7.98 -3.15
N ALA A 52 -3.66 -8.07 -1.97
CA ALA A 52 -3.98 -9.08 -0.97
C ALA A 52 -5.28 -8.75 -0.25
N THR A 53 -6.15 -9.76 -0.11
CA THR A 53 -7.38 -9.58 0.66
C THR A 53 -7.09 -9.58 2.15
N PRO A 54 -7.85 -8.83 2.97
CA PRO A 54 -7.74 -8.88 4.43
C PRO A 54 -7.89 -10.29 5.00
N LYS A 55 -8.73 -11.13 4.37
CA LYS A 55 -8.86 -12.54 4.70
C LYS A 55 -7.56 -13.31 4.49
N ARG A 56 -6.84 -13.06 3.40
CA ARG A 56 -5.54 -13.70 3.13
C ARG A 56 -4.51 -13.27 4.15
N LEU A 57 -4.46 -11.99 4.49
CA LEU A 57 -3.56 -11.45 5.53
C LEU A 57 -3.85 -12.04 6.91
N LEU A 58 -5.12 -12.14 7.31
CA LEU A 58 -5.53 -12.76 8.58
C LEU A 58 -5.33 -14.28 8.62
N ALA A 59 -5.16 -14.93 7.47
CA ALA A 59 -4.87 -16.35 7.39
C ALA A 59 -3.37 -16.67 7.53
N ILE A 60 -2.51 -15.65 7.53
CA ILE A 60 -1.06 -15.82 7.66
C ILE A 60 -0.73 -16.22 9.10
N ASN A 61 0.03 -17.29 9.25
CA ASN A 61 0.49 -17.73 10.56
C ASN A 61 1.39 -16.66 11.19
N ASN A 62 1.14 -16.30 12.45
CA ASN A 62 1.75 -15.15 13.16
C ASN A 62 1.31 -13.74 12.70
N PHE A 63 0.25 -13.65 11.89
CA PHE A 63 -0.32 -12.37 11.48
C PHE A 63 -1.54 -12.05 12.34
N GLY A 64 -1.38 -11.08 13.23
CA GLY A 64 -2.41 -10.68 14.19
C GLY A 64 -2.96 -9.28 13.90
N GLU A 65 -3.86 -8.82 14.76
CA GLU A 65 -4.38 -7.45 14.70
C GLU A 65 -3.26 -6.40 14.79
N LYS A 66 -2.19 -6.70 15.53
CA LYS A 66 -1.04 -5.80 15.69
C LYS A 66 -0.26 -5.61 14.39
N THR A 67 0.18 -6.71 13.76
CA THR A 67 0.92 -6.66 12.48
C THR A 67 0.04 -6.07 11.38
N LEU A 68 -1.25 -6.42 11.37
CA LEU A 68 -2.23 -5.86 10.48
C LEU A 68 -2.39 -4.34 10.67
N GLY A 69 -2.39 -3.86 11.91
CA GLY A 69 -2.42 -2.43 12.23
C GLY A 69 -1.18 -1.68 11.76
N GLU A 70 0.02 -2.25 11.95
CA GLU A 70 1.28 -1.67 11.47
C GLU A 70 1.27 -1.49 9.94
N VAL A 71 0.82 -2.53 9.22
CA VAL A 71 0.64 -2.49 7.77
C VAL A 71 -0.30 -1.37 7.34
N TYR A 72 -1.44 -1.20 8.04
CA TYR A 72 -2.36 -0.12 7.71
C TYR A 72 -1.82 1.26 8.05
N ALA A 73 -1.10 1.41 9.16
CA ALA A 73 -0.48 2.68 9.51
C ALA A 73 0.54 3.09 8.43
N ALA A 74 1.40 2.17 7.99
CA ALA A 74 2.37 2.44 6.94
C ALA A 74 1.70 2.72 5.57
N LEU A 75 0.59 2.06 5.25
CA LEU A 75 -0.21 2.39 4.07
C LEU A 75 -0.84 3.79 4.18
N GLU A 76 -1.38 4.15 5.34
CA GLU A 76 -1.96 5.49 5.59
C GLU A 76 -0.89 6.59 5.49
N GLU A 77 0.34 6.35 5.94
CA GLU A 77 1.48 7.27 5.77
C GLU A 77 1.85 7.48 4.30
N LEU A 78 1.72 6.45 3.47
CA LEU A 78 1.91 6.53 2.02
C LEU A 78 0.70 7.13 1.28
N GLY A 79 -0.37 7.46 1.99
CA GLY A 79 -1.61 8.01 1.42
C GLY A 79 -2.54 6.95 0.81
N PHE A 80 -2.32 5.67 1.11
CA PHE A 80 -3.22 4.58 0.75
C PHE A 80 -4.20 4.30 1.88
N TYR A 81 -5.47 4.62 1.64
CA TYR A 81 -6.54 4.36 2.61
C TYR A 81 -7.34 3.14 2.21
N ARG A 82 -7.76 2.35 3.22
CA ARG A 82 -8.78 1.31 3.00
C ARG A 82 -10.06 1.96 2.43
N PRO A 83 -10.75 1.32 1.47
CA PRO A 83 -11.98 1.86 0.90
C PRO A 83 -13.07 2.14 1.94
N SER A 84 -13.02 1.46 3.09
CA SER A 84 -13.90 1.67 4.26
C SER A 84 -13.64 2.98 5.03
N ARG A 85 -12.48 3.62 4.81
CA ARG A 85 -12.02 4.81 5.50
C ARG A 85 -11.49 5.80 4.47
N ARG A 86 -12.33 6.21 3.50
CA ARG A 86 -11.99 7.37 2.67
C ARG A 86 -11.78 8.55 3.62
N PRO A 87 -10.59 9.18 3.66
CA PRO A 87 -10.55 10.54 4.14
C PRO A 87 -11.44 11.31 3.15
N GLN A 88 -12.39 12.05 3.69
CA GLN A 88 -13.09 13.09 2.95
C GLN A 88 -12.01 13.88 2.21
N GLN A 89 -11.93 13.72 0.88
CA GLN A 89 -11.03 14.48 0.04
C GLN A 89 -11.43 15.95 0.26
N PRO A 90 -10.57 16.81 0.84
CA PRO A 90 -10.93 18.19 1.05
C PRO A 90 -11.12 18.79 -0.35
N ARG A 91 -12.31 19.35 -0.55
CA ARG A 91 -12.77 19.95 -1.80
C ARG A 91 -12.08 21.28 -2.07
#